data_AF-A6QRV9-F1
#
_entry.id   AF-A6QRV9-F1
#
_cell.length_a   1.000
_cell.length_b   1.000
_cell.length_c   1.000
_cell.angle_alpha   90.00
_cell.angle_beta   90.00
_cell.angle_gamma   90.00
#
_symmetry.space_group_name_H-M   'P 1'
#
loop_
_entity.id
_entity.type
_entity.pdbx_description
1 polymer ?
#
loop_
_entity_poly.entity_id
_entity_poly.type
_entity_poly.pdbx_seq_one_letter_code
_entity_poly.pdbx_strand_id
1 'polypeptide(L)'
;MDSPGAKHRSAPVKGTVHNILSSPYIIKGYIAERNECSIATRPRSSTKGPLDVPDEYDPICSEAKALEDLSSAFYIVDTKPENEMTANDTVPDDQTRHIVPWPLRVLAARLQSIGFGDSRRGIAALYELGLEARKYLSRQVLAGDERDIWKTRLADLGIRVVNSLIEMNDLDAARRSLANLKAPPKEQALTTTRMVLLYLKVGDVETARKLLDNTPIEADGALHCLLDMAEGRYEEAAAGWEALRASHIGHEDAALIIQNLAVCLLYTGKLNESRDLLESLVNNNYSFQSLTFNLATIYELCSEKSRLLKSNLTERIAQQPPSRYRNWEKPNTDFKI
;
A
#
# COMPACT_ATOMS: atom_id res chain seq x y z
N MET A 1 46.12 30.14 -5.00
CA MET A 1 46.27 28.87 -4.24
C MET A 1 45.03 28.74 -3.40
N ASP A 2 44.15 27.88 -3.88
CA ASP A 2 42.71 27.84 -3.58
C ASP A 2 42.34 27.09 -2.31
N SER A 3 41.36 27.69 -1.62
CA SER A 3 40.15 27.14 -0.98
C SER A 3 40.21 26.10 0.17
N PRO A 4 39.45 26.35 1.26
CA PRO A 4 39.24 25.42 2.37
C PRO A 4 37.89 24.65 2.28
N GLY A 5 37.90 23.41 2.79
CA GLY A 5 36.82 22.77 3.55
C GLY A 5 35.44 22.57 2.92
N ALA A 6 35.24 21.44 2.22
CA ALA A 6 33.91 20.94 1.86
C ALA A 6 33.40 19.91 2.90
N LYS A 7 32.38 20.30 3.67
CA LYS A 7 31.56 19.40 4.50
C LYS A 7 30.70 18.52 3.57
N HIS A 8 30.86 17.19 3.67
CA HIS A 8 29.90 16.25 3.09
C HIS A 8 28.54 16.40 3.79
N ARG A 9 27.60 17.08 3.13
CA ARG A 9 26.16 16.98 3.46
C ARG A 9 25.62 15.69 2.83
N SER A 10 25.27 14.73 3.66
CA SER A 10 24.40 13.61 3.29
C SER A 10 23.02 14.15 2.90
N ALA A 11 22.62 13.93 1.65
CA ALA A 11 21.26 14.22 1.20
C ALA A 11 20.26 13.25 1.88
N PRO A 12 19.10 13.71 2.38
CA PRO A 12 18.08 12.80 2.84
C PRO A 12 17.41 12.15 1.62
N VAL A 13 17.34 10.82 1.66
CA VAL A 13 16.60 10.01 0.69
C VAL A 13 15.12 10.38 0.80
N LYS A 14 14.59 11.08 -0.20
CA LYS A 14 13.15 11.33 -0.36
C LYS A 14 12.46 9.98 -0.60
N GLY A 15 11.99 9.37 0.48
CA GLY A 15 11.25 8.12 0.47
C GLY A 15 9.76 8.37 0.23
N THR A 16 9.21 7.65 -0.73
CA THR A 16 7.81 7.56 -1.15
C THR A 16 6.82 7.42 0.02
N VAL A 17 6.18 8.52 0.42
CA VAL A 17 5.06 8.56 1.39
C VAL A 17 3.71 8.27 0.72
N HIS A 18 3.68 8.25 -0.62
CA HIS A 18 2.46 8.15 -1.44
C HIS A 18 1.56 6.93 -1.19
N ASN A 19 2.10 5.80 -0.72
CA ASN A 19 1.34 4.56 -0.52
C ASN A 19 0.69 4.41 0.87
N ILE A 20 1.00 5.32 1.80
CA ILE A 20 0.59 5.23 3.21
C ILE A 20 -0.76 5.95 3.40
N LEU A 21 -1.01 7.03 2.65
CA LEU A 21 -2.21 7.87 2.78
C LEU A 21 -3.38 7.46 1.86
N SER A 22 -3.14 6.61 0.85
CA SER A 22 -4.20 6.14 -0.09
C SER A 22 -5.10 5.04 0.48
N SER A 23 -4.91 4.64 1.73
CA SER A 23 -5.69 3.54 2.31
C SER A 23 -7.12 4.00 2.66
N PRO A 24 -8.17 3.34 2.15
CA PRO A 24 -9.55 3.84 2.18
C PRO A 24 -10.06 3.96 3.62
N TYR A 25 -10.16 5.19 4.14
CA TYR A 25 -11.13 5.54 5.20
C TYR A 25 -12.42 6.01 4.56
N ILE A 26 -12.86 5.23 3.58
CA ILE A 26 -14.11 5.41 2.87
C ILE A 26 -15.09 4.44 3.48
N ILE A 27 -16.03 4.96 4.26
CA ILE A 27 -17.41 4.53 4.37
C ILE A 27 -17.61 2.99 4.29
N LYS A 28 -16.80 2.21 5.03
CA LYS A 28 -17.10 0.80 5.33
C LYS A 28 -17.76 0.63 6.70
N GLY A 29 -18.13 1.74 7.34
CA GLY A 29 -18.69 1.77 8.69
C GLY A 29 -20.21 1.67 8.78
N TYR A 30 -21.00 1.77 7.69
CA TYR A 30 -22.46 1.90 7.85
C TYR A 30 -23.37 1.22 6.79
N ILE A 31 -22.88 0.24 6.03
CA ILE A 31 -23.76 -0.69 5.30
C ILE A 31 -23.30 -2.11 5.59
N ALA A 32 -23.85 -2.67 6.67
CA ALA A 32 -23.97 -4.10 6.79
C ALA A 32 -24.82 -4.62 5.62
N GLU A 33 -24.40 -5.77 5.11
CA GLU A 33 -25.12 -6.68 4.21
C GLU A 33 -25.14 -6.40 2.70
N ARG A 34 -24.73 -7.47 2.02
CA ARG A 34 -24.89 -7.83 0.60
C ARG A 34 -24.00 -7.08 -0.40
N ASN A 35 -22.89 -7.72 -0.72
CA ASN A 35 -22.82 -8.30 -2.06
C ASN A 35 -22.17 -9.67 -2.01
N GLU A 36 -23.01 -10.67 -2.28
CA GLU A 36 -22.61 -12.00 -2.69
C GLU A 36 -21.56 -11.87 -3.79
N CYS A 37 -20.40 -12.49 -3.57
CA CYS A 37 -19.48 -12.79 -4.65
C CYS A 37 -20.16 -13.84 -5.53
N SER A 38 -21.04 -13.41 -6.42
CA SER A 38 -21.56 -14.26 -7.49
C SER A 38 -20.39 -14.54 -8.43
N ILE A 39 -19.74 -15.68 -8.20
CA ILE A 39 -18.88 -16.33 -9.17
C ILE A 39 -19.77 -16.57 -10.41
N ALA A 40 -19.71 -15.65 -11.37
CA ALA A 40 -20.39 -15.83 -12.65
C ALA A 40 -19.67 -16.92 -13.43
N THR A 41 -20.11 -18.16 -13.25
CA THR A 41 -19.77 -19.27 -14.15
C THR A 41 -20.36 -18.93 -15.52
N ARG A 42 -19.53 -18.51 -16.47
CA ARG A 42 -19.99 -18.15 -17.83
C ARG A 42 -20.50 -19.41 -18.55
N PRO A 43 -21.74 -19.45 -19.07
CA PRO A 43 -22.08 -20.37 -20.15
C PRO A 43 -21.48 -19.84 -21.46
N ARG A 44 -20.94 -20.75 -22.27
CA ARG A 44 -20.45 -20.46 -23.61
C ARG A 44 -21.63 -20.10 -24.52
N SER A 45 -21.75 -18.85 -24.95
CA SER A 45 -22.37 -18.55 -26.25
C SER A 45 -21.72 -17.33 -26.89
N SER A 46 -21.18 -17.60 -28.07
CA SER A 46 -20.57 -16.70 -29.04
C SER A 46 -21.57 -15.67 -29.57
N THR A 47 -21.30 -14.39 -29.38
CA THR A 47 -21.54 -13.28 -30.32
C THR A 47 -20.71 -12.09 -29.85
N LYS A 48 -19.53 -11.88 -30.47
CA LYS A 48 -18.69 -10.71 -30.20
C LYS A 48 -19.33 -9.48 -30.86
N GLY A 49 -19.57 -8.44 -30.07
CA GLY A 49 -20.03 -7.14 -30.54
C GLY A 49 -18.86 -6.16 -30.75
N PRO A 50 -19.08 -5.00 -31.40
CA PRO A 50 -18.01 -4.04 -31.74
C PRO A 50 -17.43 -3.28 -30.54
N LEU A 51 -17.82 -3.64 -29.32
CA LEU A 51 -17.37 -3.07 -28.04
C LEU A 51 -16.47 -4.02 -27.25
N ASP A 52 -16.14 -5.20 -27.78
CA ASP A 52 -15.15 -6.10 -27.19
C ASP A 52 -13.74 -5.63 -27.57
N VAL A 53 -13.32 -4.49 -27.00
CA VAL A 53 -11.90 -4.15 -26.89
C VAL A 53 -11.29 -5.23 -25.98
N PRO A 54 -10.26 -5.96 -26.41
CA PRO A 54 -9.68 -7.05 -25.60
C PRO A 54 -9.26 -6.49 -24.26
N ASP A 55 -9.65 -7.16 -23.16
CA ASP A 55 -9.26 -6.87 -21.77
C ASP A 55 -7.87 -6.20 -21.74
N GLU A 56 -7.90 -4.88 -21.67
CA GLU A 56 -6.82 -4.00 -22.06
C GLU A 56 -5.73 -4.08 -20.98
N TYR A 57 -4.65 -4.79 -21.32
CA TYR A 57 -3.32 -4.74 -20.69
C TYR A 57 -3.32 -4.35 -19.21
N ASP A 58 -3.71 -5.24 -18.29
CA ASP A 58 -3.39 -5.01 -16.88
C ASP A 58 -1.85 -5.07 -16.75
N PRO A 59 -1.17 -3.91 -16.56
CA PRO A 59 0.28 -3.87 -16.58
C PRO A 59 0.85 -4.67 -15.41
N ILE A 60 0.14 -4.74 -14.27
CA ILE A 60 0.60 -5.46 -13.08
C ILE A 60 0.56 -6.96 -13.35
N CYS A 61 -0.53 -7.46 -13.95
CA CYS A 61 -0.60 -8.85 -14.42
C CYS A 61 0.50 -9.21 -15.41
N SER A 62 0.76 -8.32 -16.39
CA SER A 62 1.77 -8.53 -17.42
C SER A 62 3.17 -8.61 -16.81
N GLU A 63 3.51 -7.65 -15.94
CA GLU A 63 4.79 -7.61 -15.22
C GLU A 63 4.95 -8.83 -14.29
N ALA A 64 3.90 -9.22 -13.57
CA ALA A 64 3.93 -10.41 -12.71
C ALA A 64 4.18 -11.70 -13.51
N LYS A 65 3.65 -11.81 -14.73
CA LYS A 65 3.92 -12.94 -15.64
C LYS A 65 5.33 -12.89 -16.19
N ALA A 66 5.83 -11.70 -16.56
CA ALA A 66 7.18 -11.53 -17.10
C ALA A 66 8.28 -11.92 -16.11
N LEU A 67 8.03 -11.80 -14.80
CA LEU A 67 8.96 -12.22 -13.76
C LEU A 67 8.98 -13.74 -13.51
N GLU A 68 8.03 -14.49 -14.09
CA GLU A 68 7.90 -15.95 -13.93
C GLU A 68 8.06 -16.42 -12.47
N ASP A 69 8.80 -17.51 -12.25
CA ASP A 69 9.09 -18.06 -10.93
C ASP A 69 10.52 -17.74 -10.48
N LEU A 70 10.67 -16.63 -9.76
CA LEU A 70 11.94 -16.22 -9.15
C LEU A 70 12.36 -17.10 -7.96
N SER A 71 11.52 -18.03 -7.50
CA SER A 71 11.86 -19.00 -6.44
C SER A 71 12.46 -20.30 -6.98
N SER A 72 12.56 -20.43 -8.30
CA SER A 72 13.14 -21.59 -8.97
C SER A 72 14.59 -21.85 -8.52
N ALA A 73 14.92 -23.14 -8.35
CA ALA A 73 16.28 -23.59 -8.06
C ALA A 73 17.31 -23.14 -9.12
N PHE A 74 16.85 -22.78 -10.32
CA PHE A 74 17.69 -22.17 -11.37
C PHE A 74 18.46 -20.93 -10.89
N TYR A 75 17.90 -20.15 -9.97
CA TYR A 75 18.52 -18.93 -9.46
C TYR A 75 19.39 -19.14 -8.21
N ILE A 76 19.60 -20.39 -7.80
CA ILE A 76 20.40 -20.77 -6.64
C ILE A 76 21.74 -21.31 -7.14
N VAL A 77 22.84 -20.72 -6.68
CA VAL A 77 24.21 -21.09 -7.07
C VAL A 77 25.02 -21.52 -5.87
N ASP A 78 25.85 -22.54 -6.06
CA ASP A 78 26.82 -23.00 -5.07
C ASP A 78 28.00 -22.03 -4.97
N THR A 79 28.37 -21.69 -3.74
CA THR A 79 29.44 -20.72 -3.44
C THR A 79 30.83 -21.36 -3.40
N LYS A 80 30.95 -22.69 -3.57
CA LYS A 80 32.23 -23.37 -3.71
C LYS A 80 32.70 -23.41 -5.18
N PRO A 81 33.99 -23.20 -5.45
CA PRO A 81 34.55 -23.39 -6.79
C PRO A 81 34.47 -24.87 -7.19
N GLU A 82 34.11 -25.12 -8.46
CA GLU A 82 33.88 -26.45 -9.06
C GLU A 82 35.05 -27.45 -8.90
N ASN A 83 36.25 -26.97 -8.55
CA ASN A 83 37.48 -27.76 -8.43
C ASN A 83 37.57 -28.64 -7.17
N GLU A 84 36.61 -28.59 -6.25
CA GLU A 84 36.58 -29.41 -5.01
C GLU A 84 35.35 -30.33 -4.92
N MET A 85 34.61 -30.53 -6.02
CA MET A 85 33.39 -31.34 -6.01
C MET A 85 33.70 -32.81 -6.33
N THR A 86 33.78 -33.67 -5.30
CA THR A 86 33.73 -35.12 -5.50
C THR A 86 32.29 -35.57 -5.77
N ALA A 87 32.10 -36.49 -6.72
CA ALA A 87 30.81 -36.87 -7.33
C ALA A 87 29.71 -37.42 -6.38
N ASN A 88 29.94 -37.47 -5.07
CA ASN A 88 29.00 -37.99 -4.07
C ASN A 88 28.73 -37.03 -2.89
N ASP A 89 29.20 -35.79 -2.92
CA ASP A 89 28.93 -34.85 -1.82
C ASP A 89 27.59 -34.13 -2.02
N THR A 90 26.61 -34.46 -1.17
CA THR A 90 25.42 -33.63 -1.00
C THR A 90 25.89 -32.30 -0.41
N VAL A 91 25.92 -31.25 -1.22
CA VAL A 91 26.41 -29.93 -0.79
C VAL A 91 25.59 -29.49 0.43
N PRO A 92 26.22 -29.19 1.57
CA PRO A 92 25.52 -28.62 2.70
C PRO A 92 24.85 -27.33 2.24
N ASP A 93 23.56 -27.21 2.50
CA ASP A 93 22.73 -26.04 2.15
C ASP A 93 23.27 -24.69 2.69
N ASP A 94 24.27 -24.73 3.57
CA ASP A 94 25.03 -23.57 4.01
C ASP A 94 25.81 -22.88 2.87
N GLN A 95 26.03 -23.55 1.74
CA GLN A 95 26.86 -23.06 0.63
C GLN A 95 26.08 -22.56 -0.58
N THR A 96 24.75 -22.47 -0.51
CA THR A 96 23.91 -22.00 -1.62
C THR A 96 23.57 -20.51 -1.46
N ARG A 97 23.58 -19.76 -2.57
CA ARG A 97 23.23 -18.35 -2.63
C ARG A 97 22.22 -18.08 -3.74
N HIS A 98 21.17 -17.33 -3.40
CA HIS A 98 20.22 -16.81 -4.37
C HIS A 98 20.83 -15.64 -5.17
N ILE A 99 20.86 -15.73 -6.50
CA ILE A 99 21.41 -14.67 -7.37
C ILE A 99 20.48 -13.46 -7.42
N VAL A 100 19.17 -13.70 -7.48
CA VAL A 100 18.17 -12.62 -7.57
C VAL A 100 18.20 -11.74 -6.31
N PRO A 101 18.34 -10.40 -6.46
CA PRO A 101 18.36 -9.47 -5.34
C PRO A 101 17.10 -9.56 -4.46
N TRP A 102 17.30 -9.48 -3.15
CA TRP A 102 16.21 -9.54 -2.16
C TRP A 102 15.04 -8.59 -2.45
N PRO A 103 15.25 -7.29 -2.77
CA PRO A 103 14.14 -6.39 -3.04
C PRO A 103 13.28 -6.81 -4.23
N LEU A 104 13.89 -7.40 -5.27
CA LEU A 104 13.17 -7.88 -6.45
C LEU A 104 12.31 -9.11 -6.12
N ARG A 105 12.81 -10.02 -5.27
CA ARG A 105 12.02 -11.19 -4.82
C ARG A 105 10.80 -10.78 -4.00
N VAL A 106 10.97 -9.82 -3.09
CA VAL A 106 9.86 -9.25 -2.31
C VAL A 106 8.86 -8.51 -3.21
N LEU A 107 9.35 -7.77 -4.21
CA LEU A 107 8.50 -7.10 -5.19
C LEU A 107 7.73 -8.09 -6.05
N ALA A 108 8.36 -9.17 -6.52
CA ALA A 108 7.71 -10.21 -7.31
C ALA A 108 6.57 -10.89 -6.53
N ALA A 109 6.78 -11.22 -5.25
CA ALA A 109 5.73 -11.73 -4.38
C ALA A 109 4.52 -10.78 -4.29
N ARG A 110 4.79 -9.46 -4.23
CA ARG A 110 3.74 -8.44 -4.20
C ARG A 110 3.00 -8.30 -5.54
N LEU A 111 3.74 -8.29 -6.66
CA LEU A 111 3.16 -8.18 -8.00
C LEU A 111 2.30 -9.39 -8.33
N GLN A 112 2.72 -10.60 -7.97
CA GLN A 112 1.90 -11.80 -8.12
C GLN A 112 0.61 -11.70 -7.29
N SER A 113 0.72 -11.20 -6.05
CA SER A 113 -0.45 -11.04 -5.18
C SER A 113 -1.46 -10.03 -5.71
N ILE A 114 -1.02 -8.83 -6.12
CA ILE A 114 -1.93 -7.80 -6.65
C ILE A 114 -2.42 -8.17 -8.04
N GLY A 115 -1.52 -8.56 -8.94
CA GLY A 115 -1.84 -8.82 -10.34
C GLY A 115 -2.89 -9.93 -10.49
N PHE A 116 -2.72 -11.05 -9.79
CA PHE A 116 -3.71 -12.13 -9.86
C PHE A 116 -4.87 -11.97 -8.87
N GLY A 117 -4.89 -10.91 -8.05
CA GLY A 117 -5.87 -10.72 -6.98
C GLY A 117 -5.85 -11.84 -5.92
N ASP A 118 -4.71 -12.52 -5.77
CA ASP A 118 -4.56 -13.66 -4.86
C ASP A 118 -3.65 -13.30 -3.68
N SER A 119 -4.27 -12.81 -2.60
CA SER A 119 -3.57 -12.49 -1.35
C SER A 119 -2.97 -13.73 -0.68
N ARG A 120 -3.56 -14.93 -0.86
CA ARG A 120 -3.04 -16.17 -0.24
C ARG A 120 -1.70 -16.56 -0.85
N ARG A 121 -1.58 -16.46 -2.17
CA ARG A 121 -0.32 -16.70 -2.88
C ARG A 121 0.77 -15.70 -2.45
N GLY A 122 0.40 -14.43 -2.28
CA GLY A 122 1.29 -13.41 -1.73
C GLY A 122 1.80 -13.75 -0.33
N ILE A 123 0.90 -14.15 0.57
CA ILE A 123 1.23 -14.57 1.94
C ILE A 123 2.18 -15.77 1.92
N ALA A 124 1.89 -16.81 1.13
CA ALA A 124 2.73 -18.00 1.01
C ALA A 124 4.15 -17.63 0.56
N ALA A 125 4.29 -16.81 -0.49
CA ALA A 125 5.59 -16.35 -0.98
C ALA A 125 6.37 -15.55 0.08
N LEU A 126 5.70 -14.69 0.86
CA LEU A 126 6.32 -13.95 1.96
C LEU A 126 6.78 -14.87 3.10
N TYR A 127 6.03 -15.94 3.40
CA TYR A 127 6.43 -16.93 4.40
C TYR A 127 7.65 -17.74 3.95
N GLU A 128 7.73 -18.14 2.68
CA GLU A 128 8.92 -18.81 2.13
C GLU A 128 10.18 -17.93 2.25
N LEU A 129 10.08 -16.66 1.85
CA LEU A 129 11.16 -15.69 2.06
C LEU A 129 11.50 -15.51 3.55
N GLY A 130 10.50 -15.57 4.43
CA GLY A 130 10.67 -15.52 5.87
C GLY A 130 11.41 -16.73 6.45
N LEU A 131 11.13 -17.93 5.94
CA LEU A 131 11.83 -19.17 6.31
C LEU A 131 13.30 -19.10 5.87
N GLU A 132 13.57 -18.64 4.65
CA GLU A 132 14.93 -18.37 4.17
C GLU A 132 15.68 -17.39 5.09
N ALA A 133 15.06 -16.25 5.41
CA ALA A 133 15.68 -15.25 6.29
C ALA A 133 15.99 -15.81 7.70
N ARG A 134 15.07 -16.59 8.28
CA ARG A 134 15.29 -17.26 9.59
C ARG A 134 16.40 -18.29 9.52
N LYS A 135 16.48 -19.03 8.42
CA LYS A 135 17.53 -20.01 8.17
C LYS A 135 18.90 -19.34 8.10
N TYR A 136 19.04 -18.23 7.38
CA TYR A 136 20.26 -17.42 7.43
C TYR A 136 20.58 -16.94 8.85
N LEU A 137 19.60 -16.43 9.60
CA LEU A 137 19.82 -15.98 10.99
C LEU A 137 20.21 -17.09 11.98
N SER A 138 19.89 -18.35 11.67
CA SER A 138 20.27 -19.51 12.48
C SER A 138 21.71 -19.98 12.25
N ARG A 139 22.36 -19.53 11.18
CA ARG A 139 23.76 -19.86 10.87
C ARG A 139 24.69 -19.20 11.91
N GLN A 140 25.60 -19.99 12.47
CA GLN A 140 26.47 -19.56 13.58
C GLN A 140 27.58 -18.58 13.14
N VAL A 141 27.89 -18.50 11.84
CA VAL A 141 29.01 -17.74 11.28
C VAL A 141 28.50 -16.66 10.33
N LEU A 142 27.80 -15.65 10.86
CA LEU A 142 27.48 -14.43 10.11
C LEU A 142 28.23 -13.25 10.71
N ALA A 143 28.84 -12.42 9.86
CA ALA A 143 29.34 -11.12 10.26
C ALA A 143 28.19 -10.28 10.86
N GLY A 144 28.49 -9.42 11.84
CA GLY A 144 27.48 -8.62 12.55
C GLY A 144 26.56 -7.84 11.59
N ASP A 145 27.16 -7.20 10.59
CA ASP A 145 26.46 -6.39 9.58
C ASP A 145 25.48 -7.22 8.75
N GLU A 146 25.87 -8.42 8.32
CA GLU A 146 25.00 -9.32 7.55
C GLU A 146 23.83 -9.82 8.38
N ARG A 147 24.08 -10.12 9.66
CA ARG A 147 23.04 -10.54 10.60
C ARG A 147 22.00 -9.43 10.79
N ASP A 148 22.42 -8.17 10.88
CA ASP A 148 21.52 -7.03 11.04
C ASP A 148 20.70 -6.74 9.77
N ILE A 149 21.28 -6.98 8.59
CA ILE A 149 20.53 -6.95 7.32
C ILE A 149 19.40 -7.99 7.35
N TRP A 150 19.68 -9.23 7.74
CA TRP A 150 18.65 -10.28 7.79
C TRP A 150 17.58 -10.03 8.86
N LYS A 151 17.94 -9.45 10.01
CA LYS A 151 16.95 -8.99 11.01
C LYS A 151 16.02 -7.92 10.42
N THR A 152 16.59 -6.94 9.72
CA THR A 152 15.85 -5.85 9.09
C THR A 152 14.91 -6.39 8.01
N ARG A 153 15.38 -7.32 7.18
CA ARG A 153 14.56 -8.01 6.17
C ARG A 153 13.40 -8.78 6.80
N LEU A 154 13.66 -9.53 7.88
CA LEU A 154 12.62 -10.30 8.56
C LEU A 154 11.56 -9.38 9.20
N ALA A 155 11.97 -8.24 9.76
CA ALA A 155 11.04 -7.23 10.29
C ALA A 155 10.15 -6.62 9.19
N ASP A 156 10.74 -6.25 8.04
CA ASP A 156 9.99 -5.73 6.88
C ASP A 156 9.01 -6.78 6.32
N LEU A 157 9.40 -8.06 6.24
CA LEU A 157 8.50 -9.15 5.86
C LEU A 157 7.32 -9.29 6.82
N GLY A 158 7.55 -9.17 8.13
CA GLY A 158 6.48 -9.22 9.13
C GLY A 158 5.39 -8.17 8.87
N ILE A 159 5.79 -6.93 8.59
CA ILE A 159 4.86 -5.84 8.25
C ILE A 159 4.09 -6.15 6.96
N ARG A 160 4.76 -6.68 5.92
CA ARG A 160 4.13 -7.06 4.66
C ARG A 160 3.12 -8.20 4.80
N VAL A 161 3.44 -9.21 5.61
CA VAL A 161 2.52 -10.32 5.91
C VAL A 161 1.27 -9.79 6.59
N VAL A 162 1.41 -8.91 7.60
CA VAL A 162 0.25 -8.26 8.24
C VAL A 162 -0.58 -7.49 7.22
N ASN A 163 0.04 -6.71 6.34
CA ASN A 163 -0.68 -6.01 5.28
C ASN A 163 -1.46 -6.97 4.35
N SER A 164 -0.85 -8.07 3.92
CA SER A 164 -1.53 -9.07 3.09
C SER A 164 -2.66 -9.81 3.81
N LEU A 165 -2.55 -10.02 5.13
CA LEU A 165 -3.63 -10.59 5.95
C LEU A 165 -4.84 -9.64 6.02
N ILE A 166 -4.60 -8.33 6.14
CA ILE A 166 -5.65 -7.30 6.12
C ILE A 166 -6.36 -7.30 4.75
N GLU A 167 -5.62 -7.41 3.66
CA GLU A 167 -6.19 -7.49 2.31
C GLU A 167 -7.03 -8.76 2.10
N MET A 168 -6.64 -9.86 2.72
CA MET A 168 -7.42 -11.11 2.77
C MET A 168 -8.64 -11.02 3.72
N ASN A 169 -8.81 -9.90 4.43
CA ASN A 169 -9.85 -9.69 5.44
C ASN A 169 -9.74 -10.62 6.67
N ASP A 170 -8.56 -11.21 6.90
CA ASP A 170 -8.27 -12.00 8.12
C ASP A 170 -7.66 -11.07 9.20
N LEU A 171 -8.53 -10.25 9.78
CA LEU A 171 -8.14 -9.22 10.75
C LEU A 171 -7.64 -9.81 12.08
N ASP A 172 -8.13 -11.00 12.46
CA ASP A 172 -7.72 -11.69 13.69
C ASP A 172 -6.29 -12.24 13.56
N ALA A 173 -5.94 -12.84 12.42
CA ALA A 173 -4.55 -13.23 12.15
C ALA A 173 -3.64 -12.01 12.00
N ALA A 174 -4.12 -10.93 11.37
CA ALA A 174 -3.37 -9.69 11.25
C ALA A 174 -3.05 -9.09 12.62
N ARG A 175 -4.03 -9.00 13.52
CA ARG A 175 -3.86 -8.50 14.89
C ARG A 175 -2.83 -9.29 15.68
N ARG A 176 -2.96 -10.63 15.69
CA ARG A 176 -2.02 -11.52 16.40
C ARG A 176 -0.61 -11.42 15.82
N SER A 177 -0.48 -11.37 14.49
CA SER A 177 0.80 -11.22 13.81
C SER A 177 1.46 -9.89 14.14
N LEU A 178 0.69 -8.81 14.17
CA LEU A 178 1.16 -7.46 14.46
C LEU A 178 1.61 -7.30 15.93
N ALA A 179 0.88 -7.89 16.88
CA ALA A 179 1.24 -7.91 18.29
C ALA A 179 2.55 -8.66 18.57
N ASN A 180 2.91 -9.62 17.73
CA ASN A 180 4.18 -10.36 17.81
C ASN A 180 5.38 -9.60 17.20
N LEU A 181 5.14 -8.49 16.47
CA LEU A 181 6.22 -7.66 15.95
C LEU A 181 6.80 -6.80 17.07
N LYS A 182 8.13 -6.72 17.11
CA LYS A 182 8.82 -5.84 18.05
C LYS A 182 8.54 -4.39 17.71
N ALA A 183 8.39 -3.55 18.73
CA ALA A 183 8.33 -2.11 18.53
C ALA A 183 9.59 -1.63 17.77
N PRO A 184 9.43 -0.83 16.71
CA PRO A 184 10.54 -0.34 15.92
C PRO A 184 11.40 0.61 16.76
N PRO A 185 12.73 0.62 16.56
CA PRO A 185 13.59 1.66 17.11
C PRO A 185 13.12 3.06 16.67
N LYS A 186 13.34 4.07 17.52
CA LYS A 186 12.92 5.46 17.24
C LYS A 186 13.45 6.02 15.92
N GLU A 187 14.61 5.54 15.47
CA GLU A 187 15.26 5.95 14.21
C GLU A 187 14.53 5.42 12.96
N GLN A 188 13.62 4.44 13.10
CA GLN A 188 12.90 3.83 11.98
C GLN A 188 11.50 4.43 11.80
N ALA A 189 11.43 5.74 11.60
CA ALA A 189 10.18 6.49 11.45
C ALA A 189 9.19 5.86 10.46
N LEU A 190 9.67 5.40 9.30
CA LEU A 190 8.84 4.75 8.27
C LEU A 190 8.20 3.45 8.77
N THR A 191 8.95 2.64 9.52
CA THR A 191 8.47 1.38 10.10
C THR A 191 7.36 1.68 11.12
N THR A 192 7.55 2.71 11.95
CA THR A 192 6.54 3.15 12.91
C THR A 192 5.28 3.64 12.21
N THR A 193 5.40 4.51 11.20
CA THR A 193 4.27 4.97 10.37
C THR A 193 3.47 3.79 9.81
N ARG A 194 4.16 2.79 9.24
CA ARG A 194 3.50 1.57 8.71
C ARG A 194 2.76 0.82 9.80
N MET A 195 3.36 0.62 10.96
CA MET A 195 2.72 -0.09 12.07
C MET A 195 1.50 0.65 12.61
N VAL A 196 1.58 1.98 12.78
CA VAL A 196 0.43 2.81 13.19
C VAL A 196 -0.74 2.61 12.22
N LEU A 197 -0.48 2.71 10.91
CA LEU A 197 -1.53 2.47 9.92
C LEU A 197 -2.12 1.07 9.97
N LEU A 198 -1.28 0.04 10.14
CA LEU A 198 -1.77 -1.34 10.23
C LEU A 198 -2.64 -1.54 11.47
N TYR A 199 -2.26 -0.97 12.62
CA TYR A 199 -3.10 -0.99 13.82
C TYR A 199 -4.44 -0.30 13.59
N LEU A 200 -4.44 0.88 12.97
CA LEU A 200 -5.69 1.57 12.63
C LEU A 200 -6.56 0.76 11.65
N LYS A 201 -5.96 0.10 10.64
CA LYS A 201 -6.68 -0.74 9.67
C LYS A 201 -7.28 -2.00 10.28
N VAL A 202 -6.65 -2.54 11.31
CA VAL A 202 -7.17 -3.66 12.12
C VAL A 202 -8.21 -3.18 13.15
N GLY A 203 -8.33 -1.87 13.37
CA GLY A 203 -9.22 -1.27 14.38
C GLY A 203 -8.63 -1.28 15.79
N ASP A 204 -7.33 -1.49 15.94
CA ASP A 204 -6.61 -1.39 17.23
C ASP A 204 -6.17 0.06 17.49
N VAL A 205 -7.16 0.91 17.75
CA VAL A 205 -6.96 2.36 17.85
C VAL A 205 -6.13 2.72 19.09
N GLU A 206 -6.30 1.98 20.19
CA GLU A 206 -5.56 2.19 21.43
C GLU A 206 -4.06 1.92 21.28
N THR A 207 -3.69 0.82 20.61
CA THR A 207 -2.27 0.51 20.38
C THR A 207 -1.65 1.47 19.37
N ALA A 208 -2.40 1.88 18.34
CA ALA A 208 -1.97 2.90 17.39
C ALA A 208 -1.63 4.22 18.09
N ARG A 209 -2.50 4.69 19.00
CA ARG A 209 -2.30 5.88 19.83
C ARG A 209 -1.03 5.77 20.67
N LYS A 210 -0.91 4.69 21.46
CA LYS A 210 0.27 4.45 22.30
C LYS A 210 1.57 4.44 21.49
N LEU A 211 1.55 3.89 20.28
CA LEU A 211 2.74 3.86 19.42
C LEU A 211 3.12 5.26 18.91
N LEU A 212 2.12 6.06 18.53
CA LEU A 212 2.29 7.42 18.05
C LEU A 212 2.81 8.34 19.16
N ASP A 213 2.18 8.31 20.35
CA ASP A 213 2.57 9.15 21.49
C ASP A 213 4.01 8.89 21.97
N ASN A 214 4.52 7.67 21.79
CA ASN A 214 5.86 7.27 22.23
C ASN A 214 6.98 7.54 21.20
N THR A 215 6.64 7.98 19.99
CA THR A 215 7.61 8.16 18.90
C THR A 215 7.52 9.58 18.34
N PRO A 216 8.56 10.42 18.45
CA PRO A 216 8.57 11.74 17.83
C PRO A 216 8.79 11.58 16.32
N ILE A 217 7.72 11.44 15.54
CA ILE A 217 7.76 11.25 14.09
C ILE A 217 7.39 12.56 13.41
N GLU A 218 8.21 13.06 12.47
CA GLU A 218 7.92 14.28 11.69
C GLU A 218 6.65 14.17 10.82
N ALA A 219 6.16 12.94 10.55
CA ALA A 219 4.88 12.63 9.90
C ALA A 219 3.65 12.79 10.82
N ASP A 220 3.80 13.59 11.89
CA ASP A 220 2.94 13.68 13.06
C ASP A 220 1.49 14.03 12.70
N GLY A 221 1.30 15.10 11.95
CA GLY A 221 -0.02 15.68 11.77
C GLY A 221 -1.00 14.73 11.08
N ALA A 222 -0.60 14.11 9.98
CA ALA A 222 -1.51 13.26 9.20
C ALA A 222 -1.90 11.99 9.97
N LEU A 223 -0.96 11.38 10.70
CA LEU A 223 -1.26 10.21 11.53
C LEU A 223 -2.17 10.56 12.70
N HIS A 224 -1.95 11.71 13.35
CA HIS A 224 -2.86 12.21 14.39
C HIS A 224 -4.26 12.48 13.85
N CYS A 225 -4.38 13.11 12.67
CA CYS A 225 -5.69 13.34 12.06
C CYS A 225 -6.40 12.03 11.71
N LEU A 226 -5.68 11.03 11.19
CA LEU A 226 -6.25 9.69 10.92
C LEU A 226 -6.68 8.98 12.21
N LEU A 227 -5.92 9.15 13.30
CA LEU A 227 -6.26 8.61 14.61
C LEU A 227 -7.53 9.28 15.17
N ASP A 228 -7.65 10.60 15.06
CA ASP A 228 -8.85 11.34 15.45
C ASP A 228 -10.08 10.88 14.65
N MET A 229 -9.94 10.69 13.34
CA MET A 229 -10.99 10.11 12.50
C MET A 229 -11.38 8.70 12.95
N ALA A 230 -10.41 7.85 13.31
CA ALA A 230 -10.66 6.49 13.78
C ALA A 230 -11.38 6.45 15.14
N GLU A 231 -11.27 7.50 15.95
CA GLU A 231 -11.96 7.66 17.23
C GLU A 231 -13.29 8.42 17.11
N GLY A 232 -13.69 8.80 15.89
CA GLY A 232 -14.91 9.55 15.63
C GLY A 232 -14.84 11.04 15.98
N ARG A 233 -13.64 11.56 16.29
CA ARG A 233 -13.36 12.98 16.54
C ARG A 233 -13.16 13.75 15.24
N TYR A 234 -14.25 13.87 14.46
CA TYR A 234 -14.19 14.46 13.13
C TYR A 234 -13.99 15.98 13.12
N GLU A 235 -14.40 16.68 14.18
CA GLU A 235 -14.16 18.13 14.33
C GLU A 235 -12.67 18.42 14.52
N GLU A 236 -12.02 17.70 15.44
CA GLU A 236 -10.60 17.80 15.72
C GLU A 236 -9.76 17.37 14.51
N ALA A 237 -10.15 16.26 13.86
CA ALA A 237 -9.51 15.82 12.62
C ALA A 237 -9.62 16.86 11.51
N ALA A 238 -10.80 17.50 11.33
CA ALA A 238 -10.98 18.54 10.32
C ALA A 238 -10.05 19.74 10.57
N ALA A 239 -9.93 20.18 11.84
CA ALA A 239 -9.01 21.26 12.21
C ALA A 239 -7.54 20.89 11.92
N GLY A 240 -7.14 19.67 12.25
CA GLY A 240 -5.81 19.16 11.94
C GLY A 240 -5.52 19.09 10.44
N TRP A 241 -6.48 18.60 9.65
CA TRP A 241 -6.35 18.54 8.19
C TRP A 241 -6.29 19.92 7.53
N GLU A 242 -7.03 20.92 8.03
CA GLU A 242 -6.92 22.30 7.53
C GLU A 242 -5.55 22.91 7.85
N ALA A 243 -5.01 22.67 9.05
CA ALA A 243 -3.67 23.11 9.41
C ALA A 243 -2.59 22.45 8.51
N LEU A 244 -2.76 21.17 8.19
CA LEU A 244 -1.89 20.47 7.24
C LEU A 244 -2.02 21.03 5.83
N ARG A 245 -3.25 21.27 5.36
CA ARG A 245 -3.51 21.83 4.03
C ARG A 245 -2.83 23.19 3.85
N ALA A 246 -2.84 24.03 4.88
CA ALA A 246 -2.17 25.33 4.85
C ALA A 246 -0.63 25.22 4.75
N SER A 247 -0.04 24.17 5.31
CA SER A 247 1.42 23.95 5.32
C SER A 247 1.94 23.11 4.14
N HIS A 248 1.08 22.35 3.47
CA HIS A 248 1.43 21.40 2.40
C HIS A 248 1.04 21.87 0.99
N ILE A 249 0.98 23.19 0.77
CA ILE A 249 0.60 23.76 -0.54
C ILE A 249 1.65 23.36 -1.59
N GLY A 250 1.21 22.67 -2.65
CA GLY A 250 2.06 22.22 -3.75
C GLY A 250 2.83 20.92 -3.48
N HIS A 251 2.64 20.31 -2.30
CA HIS A 251 3.19 18.98 -2.02
C HIS A 251 2.38 17.88 -2.71
N GLU A 252 3.02 16.73 -2.94
CA GLU A 252 2.43 15.57 -3.64
C GLU A 252 1.23 14.96 -2.88
N ASP A 253 1.19 15.10 -1.56
CA ASP A 253 0.15 14.60 -0.66
C ASP A 253 -1.04 15.56 -0.47
N ALA A 254 -0.98 16.77 -1.04
CA ALA A 254 -2.01 17.80 -0.88
C ALA A 254 -3.42 17.30 -1.28
N ALA A 255 -3.51 16.47 -2.34
CA ALA A 255 -4.78 15.90 -2.78
C ALA A 255 -5.41 14.95 -1.74
N LEU A 256 -4.58 14.16 -1.06
CA LEU A 256 -5.02 13.22 -0.02
C LEU A 256 -5.43 13.96 1.26
N ILE A 257 -4.70 15.03 1.61
CA ILE A 257 -5.07 15.93 2.72
C ILE A 257 -6.46 16.54 2.46
N ILE A 258 -6.67 17.12 1.27
CA ILE A 258 -7.96 17.73 0.90
C ILE A 258 -9.09 16.70 0.89
N GLN A 259 -8.82 15.48 0.41
CA GLN A 259 -9.83 14.42 0.43
C GLN A 259 -10.21 14.01 1.85
N ASN A 260 -9.24 13.78 2.74
CA ASN A 260 -9.52 13.39 4.12
C ASN A 260 -10.23 14.51 4.90
N LEU A 261 -9.87 15.78 4.64
CA LEU A 261 -10.61 16.93 5.12
C LEU A 261 -12.07 16.89 4.65
N ALA A 262 -12.31 16.68 3.36
CA ALA A 262 -13.66 16.60 2.81
C ALA A 262 -14.47 15.47 3.47
N VAL A 263 -13.85 14.32 3.78
CA VAL A 263 -14.50 13.25 4.54
C VAL A 263 -14.86 13.71 5.95
N CYS A 264 -14.00 14.44 6.65
CA CYS A 264 -14.33 15.00 7.97
C CYS A 264 -15.47 16.02 7.90
N LEU A 265 -15.49 16.86 6.86
CA LEU A 265 -16.58 17.81 6.61
C LEU A 265 -17.91 17.09 6.33
N LEU A 266 -17.88 15.95 5.65
CA LEU A 266 -19.05 15.10 5.45
C LEU A 266 -19.60 14.61 6.80
N TYR A 267 -18.75 14.03 7.67
CA TYR A 267 -19.17 13.52 8.98
C TYR A 267 -19.62 14.61 9.97
N THR A 268 -19.18 15.86 9.78
CA THR A 268 -19.63 17.03 10.55
C THR A 268 -20.84 17.74 9.94
N GLY A 269 -21.43 17.20 8.86
CA GLY A 269 -22.65 17.71 8.23
C GLY A 269 -22.44 18.87 7.24
N LYS A 270 -21.19 19.27 6.97
CA LYS A 270 -20.81 20.33 6.02
C LYS A 270 -20.72 19.78 4.59
N LEU A 271 -21.84 19.24 4.11
CA LEU A 271 -21.95 18.51 2.83
C LEU A 271 -21.53 19.35 1.61
N ASN A 272 -21.90 20.63 1.57
CA ASN A 272 -21.56 21.51 0.44
C ASN A 272 -20.06 21.81 0.37
N GLU A 273 -19.43 22.12 1.51
CA GLU A 273 -17.99 22.34 1.58
C GLU A 273 -17.21 21.07 1.20
N SER A 274 -17.67 19.91 1.71
CA SER A 274 -17.12 18.60 1.34
C SER A 274 -17.19 18.36 -0.17
N ARG A 275 -18.36 18.63 -0.78
CA ARG A 275 -18.56 18.52 -2.23
C ARG A 275 -17.61 19.41 -3.01
N ASP A 276 -17.52 20.69 -2.64
CA ASP A 276 -16.71 21.68 -3.35
C ASP A 276 -15.22 21.31 -3.34
N LEU A 277 -14.71 20.79 -2.22
CA LEU A 277 -13.34 20.30 -2.12
C LEU A 277 -13.08 19.10 -3.04
N LEU A 278 -13.97 18.10 -3.06
CA LEU A 278 -13.81 16.93 -3.93
C LEU A 278 -13.95 17.29 -5.42
N GLU A 279 -14.91 18.15 -5.79
CA GLU A 279 -15.06 18.65 -7.16
C GLU A 279 -13.82 19.45 -7.58
N SER A 280 -13.24 20.25 -6.68
CA SER A 280 -11.98 20.98 -6.93
C SER A 280 -10.83 20.04 -7.25
N LEU A 281 -10.70 18.90 -6.54
CA LEU A 281 -9.67 17.91 -6.84
C LEU A 281 -9.85 17.31 -8.24
N VAL A 282 -11.09 16.94 -8.61
CA VAL A 282 -11.39 16.41 -9.95
C VAL A 282 -11.09 17.46 -11.03
N ASN A 283 -11.45 18.72 -10.81
CA ASN A 283 -11.17 19.81 -11.73
C ASN A 283 -9.66 20.09 -11.89
N ASN A 284 -8.86 19.74 -10.88
CA ASN A 284 -7.39 19.80 -10.91
C ASN A 284 -6.72 18.53 -11.48
N ASN A 285 -7.49 17.69 -12.19
CA ASN A 285 -7.05 16.44 -12.81
C ASN A 285 -6.55 15.41 -11.79
N TYR A 286 -7.18 15.28 -10.63
CA TYR A 286 -7.02 14.12 -9.75
C TYR A 286 -8.18 13.15 -9.97
N SER A 287 -7.89 11.86 -10.15
CA SER A 287 -8.92 10.82 -10.33
C SER A 287 -8.54 9.44 -9.79
N PHE A 288 -8.09 9.39 -8.54
CA PHE A 288 -7.89 8.12 -7.84
C PHE A 288 -9.22 7.58 -7.28
N GLN A 289 -9.33 6.25 -7.16
CA GLN A 289 -10.58 5.53 -6.87
C GLN A 289 -11.35 6.09 -5.66
N SER A 290 -10.64 6.41 -4.58
CA SER A 290 -11.24 6.87 -3.33
C SER A 290 -11.89 8.27 -3.47
N LEU A 291 -11.32 9.18 -4.27
CA LEU A 291 -11.92 10.49 -4.55
C LEU A 291 -13.23 10.33 -5.32
N THR A 292 -13.20 9.52 -6.38
CA THR A 292 -14.35 9.27 -7.25
C THR A 292 -15.51 8.67 -6.47
N PHE A 293 -15.23 7.67 -5.62
CA PHE A 293 -16.25 7.05 -4.77
C PHE A 293 -16.85 8.03 -3.76
N ASN A 294 -16.01 8.80 -3.06
CA ASN A 294 -16.50 9.77 -2.07
C ASN A 294 -17.38 10.85 -2.72
N LEU A 295 -16.98 11.36 -3.88
CA LEU A 295 -17.76 12.36 -4.60
C LEU A 295 -19.10 11.80 -5.10
N ALA A 296 -19.10 10.56 -5.63
CA ALA A 296 -20.33 9.88 -6.00
C ALA A 296 -21.27 9.69 -4.80
N THR A 297 -20.73 9.33 -3.63
CA THR A 297 -21.51 9.23 -2.39
C THR A 297 -22.13 10.57 -2.02
N ILE A 298 -21.37 11.68 -2.08
CA ILE A 298 -21.90 13.02 -1.82
C ILE A 298 -23.00 13.39 -2.82
N TYR A 299 -22.87 13.04 -4.10
CA TYR A 299 -23.92 13.27 -5.08
C TYR A 299 -25.21 12.53 -4.75
N GLU A 300 -25.13 11.30 -4.24
CA GLU A 300 -26.30 10.55 -3.79
C GLU A 300 -26.95 11.15 -2.55
N LEU A 301 -26.16 11.69 -1.62
CA LEU A 301 -26.67 12.32 -0.40
C LEU A 301 -27.30 13.71 -0.64
N CYS A 302 -26.78 14.47 -1.60
CA CYS A 302 -27.09 15.89 -1.75
C CYS A 302 -27.93 16.24 -2.98
N SER A 303 -28.22 15.29 -3.88
CA SER A 303 -28.87 15.61 -5.16
C SER A 303 -29.82 14.53 -5.67
N GLU A 304 -31.04 14.96 -6.03
CA GLU A 304 -31.99 14.13 -6.78
C GLU A 304 -31.50 13.80 -8.20
N LYS A 305 -30.55 14.58 -8.72
CA LYS A 305 -29.90 14.38 -10.03
C LYS A 305 -28.61 13.58 -9.92
N SER A 306 -28.42 12.81 -8.84
CA SER A 306 -27.21 12.03 -8.55
C SER A 306 -26.75 11.18 -9.74
N ARG A 307 -27.67 10.49 -10.42
CA ARG A 307 -27.37 9.67 -11.61
C ARG A 307 -26.67 10.46 -12.71
N LEU A 308 -27.18 11.66 -13.03
CA LEU A 308 -26.60 12.53 -14.04
C LEU A 308 -25.22 13.05 -13.60
N LEU A 309 -25.08 13.42 -12.33
CA LEU A 309 -23.81 13.91 -11.78
C LEU A 309 -22.72 12.82 -11.82
N LYS A 310 -23.06 11.57 -11.49
CA LYS A 310 -22.14 10.42 -11.58
C LYS A 310 -21.74 10.10 -13.02
N SER A 311 -22.68 10.16 -13.96
CA SER A 311 -22.37 10.03 -15.39
C SER A 311 -21.40 11.11 -15.88
N ASN A 312 -21.67 12.38 -15.52
CA ASN A 312 -20.79 13.50 -15.88
C ASN A 312 -19.40 13.38 -15.23
N LEU A 313 -19.33 12.91 -13.99
CA LEU A 313 -18.06 12.67 -13.30
C LEU A 313 -17.23 11.62 -14.03
N THR A 314 -17.86 10.50 -14.42
CA THR A 314 -17.21 9.42 -15.18
C THR A 314 -16.65 9.94 -16.51
N GLU A 315 -17.45 10.73 -17.24
CA GLU A 315 -17.03 11.33 -18.51
C GLU A 315 -15.83 12.28 -18.33
N ARG A 316 -15.87 13.14 -17.30
CA ARG A 316 -14.75 14.05 -16.99
C ARG A 316 -13.47 13.29 -16.68
N ILE A 317 -13.54 12.27 -15.83
CA ILE A 317 -12.36 11.47 -15.45
C ILE A 317 -11.78 10.73 -16.66
N ALA A 318 -12.64 10.20 -17.54
CA ALA A 318 -12.21 9.53 -18.75
C ALA A 318 -11.34 10.47 -19.63
N GLN A 319 -11.70 11.76 -19.72
CA GLN A 319 -10.98 12.77 -20.51
C GLN A 319 -9.66 13.25 -19.88
N GLN A 320 -9.38 12.98 -18.61
CA GLN A 320 -8.15 13.46 -17.96
C GLN A 320 -6.91 12.74 -18.51
N PRO A 321 -5.80 13.43 -18.83
CA PRO A 321 -4.60 12.75 -19.29
C PRO A 321 -3.95 11.92 -18.17
N PRO A 322 -3.52 10.68 -18.43
CA PRO A 322 -2.66 9.95 -17.51
C PRO A 322 -1.28 10.62 -17.44
N SER A 323 -0.67 10.62 -16.27
CA SER A 323 0.70 11.10 -16.07
C SER A 323 1.43 10.16 -15.11
N ARG A 324 2.77 10.30 -15.02
CA ARG A 324 3.58 9.50 -14.09
C ARG A 324 3.15 9.63 -12.62
N TYR A 325 2.56 10.76 -12.25
CA TYR A 325 2.24 11.10 -10.86
C TYR A 325 0.73 11.22 -10.60
N ARG A 326 -0.11 11.21 -11.64
CA ARG A 326 -1.57 11.37 -11.55
C ARG A 326 -2.27 10.51 -12.58
N ASN A 327 -3.39 9.89 -12.18
CA ASN A 327 -4.32 9.22 -13.08
C ASN A 327 -3.69 8.10 -13.92
N TRP A 328 -2.65 7.45 -13.38
CA TRP A 328 -2.01 6.27 -13.98
C TRP A 328 -2.90 5.01 -13.80
N GLU A 329 -3.58 4.92 -12.66
CA GLU A 329 -4.51 3.86 -12.32
C GLU A 329 -5.87 4.19 -12.94
N LYS A 330 -6.10 3.80 -14.19
CA LYS A 330 -7.44 3.83 -14.82
C LYS A 330 -7.92 2.42 -15.17
N PRO A 331 -8.05 1.47 -14.22
CA PRO A 331 -8.70 0.22 -14.56
C PRO A 331 -10.19 0.48 -14.80
N ASN A 332 -10.76 -0.10 -15.86
CA ASN A 332 -12.17 0.07 -16.22
C ASN A 332 -13.15 -0.31 -15.09
N THR A 333 -12.70 -1.11 -14.12
CA THR A 333 -13.45 -1.46 -12.91
C THR A 333 -13.73 -0.27 -12.00
N ASP A 334 -12.89 0.76 -12.01
CA ASP A 334 -13.03 1.94 -11.14
C ASP A 334 -14.14 2.90 -11.58
N PHE A 335 -14.68 2.69 -12.79
CA PHE A 335 -15.83 3.43 -13.31
C PHE A 335 -17.18 2.77 -13.00
N LYS A 336 -17.21 1.68 -12.23
CA LYS A 336 -18.46 1.09 -11.72
C LYS A 336 -18.91 1.85 -10.47
N ILE A 337 -19.49 3.04 -10.67
CA ILE A 337 -19.95 3.97 -9.61
C ILE A 337 -21.46 4.22 -9.68
#